data_AF-A0A1F4CJ66-F1
#
_entry.id   AF-A0A1F4CJ66-F1
#
_cell.length_a   1.000
_cell.length_b   1.000
_cell.length_c   1.000
_cell.angle_alpha   90.00
_cell.angle_beta   90.00
_cell.angle_gamma   90.00
#
_symmetry.space_group_name_H-M   'P 1'
#
loop_
_entity.id
_entity.type
_entity.pdbx_description
1 polymer ?
#
loop_
_entity_poly.entity_id
_entity_poly.type
_entity_poly.pdbx_seq_one_letter_code
_entity_poly.pdbx_strand_id
1 'polypeptide(L)'
;MRKLLLASAVSAAFLLPMTASAQTAPASPHTFTGNAGLYSQYIFRGLTQTNRDPALQGGLDYSHASGFYVGTWLSNISWLTDTPATGYTSSSLEWDFYGGYRGTFGASDFGYDVGLLQYYYPGTHSTFVAPGTVKADTLEAYGALTWKWLSAKYSYSLGSKTFGVPSSRGTWYLDISANYPLTDKLSLQAHYGKQKFEGAVAGVSNDSFASYEDYKLGLSYALPKDFTVGGYYTTAKMDSALHKAFYTNTADSRMVGKDTFTVFVQKTF
;
A
#
# COMPACT_ATOMS: atom_id res chain seq x y z
N MET A 1 8.80 -8.08 33.16
CA MET A 1 8.30 -6.91 32.39
C MET A 1 8.29 -7.30 30.92
N ARG A 2 7.12 -7.54 30.34
CA ARG A 2 6.96 -8.07 28.98
C ARG A 2 7.36 -6.98 27.97
N LYS A 3 8.36 -7.28 27.14
CA LYS A 3 8.86 -6.40 26.08
C LYS A 3 7.95 -6.56 24.86
N LEU A 4 7.02 -5.62 24.68
CA LEU A 4 6.28 -5.46 23.43
C LEU A 4 7.19 -4.69 22.48
N LEU A 5 7.77 -5.39 21.49
CA LEU A 5 8.40 -4.77 20.33
C LEU A 5 7.27 -4.22 19.45
N LEU A 6 6.96 -2.94 19.61
CA LEU A 6 5.98 -2.22 18.79
C LEU A 6 6.64 -1.88 17.44
N ALA A 7 6.60 -2.83 16.51
CA ALA A 7 6.96 -2.59 15.12
C ALA A 7 5.83 -1.79 14.44
N SER A 8 6.16 -0.56 14.02
CA SER A 8 5.30 0.29 13.19
C SER A 8 4.96 -0.43 11.89
N ALA A 9 3.68 -0.59 11.57
CA ALA A 9 3.29 -1.30 10.37
C ALA A 9 1.99 -0.74 9.76
N VAL A 10 2.10 -0.28 8.51
CA VAL A 10 1.14 -0.63 7.44
C VAL A 10 1.65 -1.94 6.78
N SER A 11 2.07 -2.87 7.62
CA SER A 11 2.41 -4.24 7.26
C SER A 11 1.72 -5.11 8.31
N ALA A 12 0.53 -5.58 7.97
CA ALA A 12 -0.28 -6.37 8.88
C ALA A 12 0.54 -7.51 9.50
N ALA A 13 0.56 -7.54 10.85
CA ALA A 13 0.87 -8.64 11.76
C ALA A 13 2.35 -9.13 11.88
N PHE A 14 3.04 -8.62 12.90
CA PHE A 14 3.97 -9.43 13.70
C PHE A 14 3.44 -9.55 15.14
N LEU A 15 2.76 -10.65 15.44
CA LEU A 15 2.56 -11.14 16.81
C LEU A 15 2.94 -12.62 16.85
N LEU A 16 4.19 -12.91 17.24
CA LEU A 16 4.57 -14.23 17.74
C LEU A 16 4.73 -14.14 19.27
N PRO A 17 3.88 -14.80 20.07
CA PRO A 17 4.12 -14.94 21.50
C PRO A 17 5.09 -16.11 21.74
N MET A 18 6.34 -15.78 22.08
CA MET A 18 7.28 -16.72 22.70
C MET A 18 7.52 -16.28 24.15
N THR A 19 6.76 -16.86 25.10
CA THR A 19 7.19 -17.17 26.48
C THR A 19 6.17 -18.11 27.12
N ALA A 20 6.64 -19.28 27.57
CA ALA A 20 5.90 -20.17 28.46
C ALA A 20 6.04 -19.71 29.93
N SER A 21 5.11 -20.16 30.77
CA SER A 21 4.97 -19.96 32.23
C SER A 21 4.16 -18.75 32.71
N ALA A 22 2.85 -18.82 32.52
CA ALA A 22 1.81 -18.60 33.53
C ALA A 22 0.50 -19.12 32.94
N GLN A 23 -0.30 -19.88 33.70
CA GLN A 23 -1.58 -20.43 33.24
C GLN A 23 -2.63 -19.31 33.12
N THR A 24 -2.46 -18.46 32.12
CA THR A 24 -3.52 -17.62 31.55
C THR A 24 -4.42 -18.49 30.70
N ALA A 25 -5.73 -18.23 30.70
CA ALA A 25 -6.67 -18.87 29.78
C ALA A 25 -6.10 -18.90 28.34
N PRO A 26 -6.39 -19.94 27.53
CA PRO A 26 -5.93 -19.99 26.15
C PRO A 26 -6.28 -18.66 25.47
N ALA A 27 -5.28 -18.03 24.86
CA ALA A 27 -5.55 -16.84 24.06
C ALA A 27 -6.60 -17.21 23.00
N SER A 28 -7.60 -16.34 22.81
CA SER A 28 -8.59 -16.51 21.75
C SER A 28 -7.86 -16.76 20.43
N PRO A 29 -8.27 -17.77 19.63
CA PRO A 29 -7.69 -17.96 18.31
C PRO A 29 -8.09 -16.84 17.34
N HIS A 30 -8.98 -15.94 17.75
CA HIS A 30 -9.44 -14.76 17.01
C HIS A 30 -8.78 -13.50 17.57
N THR A 31 -8.22 -12.68 16.69
CA THR A 31 -7.66 -11.36 17.01
C THR A 31 -8.25 -10.31 16.08
N PHE A 32 -8.63 -9.17 16.64
CA PHE A 32 -9.06 -7.99 15.91
C PHE A 32 -8.08 -6.85 16.18
N THR A 33 -7.65 -6.16 15.13
CA THR A 33 -6.79 -4.98 15.25
C THR A 33 -7.32 -3.88 14.35
N GLY A 34 -7.07 -2.64 14.75
CA GLY A 34 -7.39 -1.46 13.97
C GLY A 34 -6.25 -0.46 13.97
N ASN A 35 -6.28 0.43 12.99
CA ASN A 35 -5.40 1.58 12.96
C ASN A 35 -6.11 2.80 12.37
N ALA A 36 -5.64 3.97 12.77
CA ALA A 36 -6.04 5.25 12.20
C ALA A 36 -4.86 6.20 12.20
N GLY A 37 -4.67 6.98 11.15
CA GLY A 37 -3.58 7.93 11.03
C GLY A 37 -3.91 9.13 10.18
N LEU A 38 -3.25 10.24 10.51
CA LEU A 38 -3.28 11.48 9.76
C LEU A 38 -1.91 11.70 9.13
N TYR A 39 -1.91 11.94 7.83
CA TYR A 39 -0.72 12.11 7.01
C TYR A 39 -0.80 13.47 6.32
N SER A 40 0.36 14.09 6.09
CA SER A 40 0.40 15.31 5.27
C SER A 40 0.00 15.06 3.82
N GLN A 41 0.07 13.81 3.35
CA GLN A 41 -0.45 13.32 2.07
C GLN A 41 -0.49 11.79 2.03
N TYR A 42 -1.34 11.22 1.18
CA TYR A 42 -1.33 9.78 0.90
C TYR A 42 -0.38 9.47 -0.26
N ILE A 43 0.54 8.54 -0.05
CA ILE A 43 1.49 8.01 -1.04
C ILE A 43 1.25 6.51 -1.23
N PHE A 44 0.95 6.10 -2.45
CA PHE A 44 0.82 4.71 -2.86
C PHE A 44 1.84 4.40 -3.96
N ARG A 45 2.71 3.39 -3.75
CA ARG A 45 3.77 2.97 -4.69
C ARG A 45 4.49 4.16 -5.31
N GLY A 46 5.00 5.08 -4.50
CA GLY A 46 5.72 6.26 -4.98
C GLY A 46 4.88 7.46 -5.42
N LEU A 47 3.57 7.32 -5.63
CA LEU A 47 2.71 8.33 -6.24
C LEU A 47 1.77 8.95 -5.20
N THR A 48 1.63 10.27 -5.20
CA THR A 48 0.60 10.91 -4.37
C THR A 48 -0.80 10.60 -4.88
N GLN A 49 -1.69 10.25 -3.95
CA GLN A 49 -3.09 9.91 -4.23
C GLN A 49 -4.04 11.06 -3.86
N THR A 50 -3.56 12.03 -3.09
CA THR A 50 -4.30 13.21 -2.61
C THR A 50 -3.73 14.51 -3.18
N ASN A 51 -2.97 14.44 -4.29
CA ASN A 51 -2.28 15.59 -4.87
C ASN A 51 -1.49 16.44 -3.85
N ARG A 52 -0.87 15.79 -2.87
CA ARG A 52 -0.11 16.43 -1.76
C ARG A 52 -0.95 17.16 -0.70
N ASP A 53 -2.26 16.93 -0.67
CA ASP A 53 -3.14 17.38 0.40
C ASP A 53 -3.25 16.33 1.52
N PRO A 54 -3.62 16.72 2.76
CA PRO A 54 -3.71 15.80 3.89
C PRO A 54 -4.59 14.57 3.65
N ALA A 55 -4.20 13.47 4.28
CA ALA A 55 -4.92 12.21 4.18
C ALA A 55 -5.24 11.62 5.55
N LEU A 56 -6.50 11.25 5.75
CA LEU A 56 -6.94 10.37 6.82
C LEU A 56 -6.91 8.94 6.28
N GLN A 57 -6.25 8.05 7.02
CA GLN A 57 -6.08 6.65 6.66
C GLN A 57 -6.49 5.79 7.84
N GLY A 58 -7.04 4.61 7.59
CA GLY A 58 -7.33 3.65 8.65
C GLY A 58 -7.73 2.30 8.11
N GLY A 59 -7.70 1.31 9.00
CA GLY A 59 -8.06 -0.05 8.65
C GLY A 59 -8.51 -0.88 9.84
N LEU A 60 -9.15 -2.00 9.52
CA LEU A 60 -9.62 -3.00 10.47
C LEU A 60 -9.25 -4.37 9.94
N ASP A 61 -8.70 -5.20 10.83
CA ASP A 61 -8.22 -6.54 10.52
C ASP A 61 -8.83 -7.56 11.47
N TYR A 62 -9.23 -8.70 10.91
CA TYR A 62 -9.47 -9.93 11.62
C TYR A 62 -8.39 -10.95 11.27
N SER A 63 -7.85 -11.64 12.27
CA SER A 63 -6.93 -12.76 12.08
C SER A 63 -7.30 -13.96 12.95
N HIS A 64 -7.04 -15.14 12.41
CA HIS A 64 -7.23 -16.42 13.09
C HIS A 64 -5.88 -17.11 13.33
N ALA A 65 -5.76 -17.89 14.40
CA ALA A 65 -4.56 -18.66 14.74
C ALA A 65 -4.13 -19.68 13.67
N SER A 66 -5.00 -20.00 12.70
CA SER A 66 -4.64 -20.81 11.53
C SER A 66 -3.81 -20.07 10.47
N GLY A 67 -3.63 -18.76 10.62
CA GLY A 67 -3.00 -17.89 9.62
C GLY A 67 -3.98 -17.22 8.67
N PHE A 68 -5.26 -17.61 8.68
CA PHE A 68 -6.30 -16.93 7.90
C PHE A 68 -6.51 -15.50 8.43
N TYR A 69 -6.68 -14.55 7.52
CA TYR A 69 -7.08 -13.19 7.86
C TYR A 69 -7.96 -12.58 6.78
N VAL A 70 -8.75 -11.59 7.17
CA VAL A 70 -9.47 -10.68 6.28
C VAL A 70 -9.41 -9.28 6.89
N GLY A 71 -9.34 -8.25 6.06
CA GLY A 71 -9.31 -6.88 6.54
C GLY A 71 -9.74 -5.91 5.46
N THR A 72 -9.79 -4.66 5.89
CA THR A 72 -10.14 -3.54 5.04
C THR A 72 -9.35 -2.31 5.42
N TRP A 73 -9.04 -1.50 4.42
CA TRP A 73 -8.33 -0.24 4.59
C TRP A 73 -8.99 0.85 3.78
N LEU A 74 -8.92 2.09 4.23
CA LEU A 74 -9.55 3.20 3.55
C LEU A 74 -8.78 4.51 3.73
N SER A 75 -8.83 5.35 2.69
CA SER A 75 -8.31 6.71 2.74
C SER A 75 -8.98 7.64 1.75
N ASN A 76 -8.98 8.93 2.06
CA ASN A 76 -9.35 9.91 1.06
C ASN A 76 -8.32 9.97 -0.08
N ILE A 77 -8.84 10.18 -1.28
CA ILE A 77 -8.06 10.36 -2.51
C ILE A 77 -8.63 11.55 -3.29
N SER A 78 -7.84 12.07 -4.24
CA SER A 78 -8.28 13.07 -5.21
C SER A 78 -7.88 12.72 -6.65
N TRP A 79 -6.89 11.84 -6.83
CA TRP A 79 -6.24 11.58 -8.13
C TRP A 79 -7.21 11.17 -9.24
N LEU A 80 -8.32 10.51 -8.89
CA LEU A 80 -9.37 10.14 -9.83
C LEU A 80 -10.18 11.33 -10.34
N THR A 81 -10.34 12.40 -9.57
CA THR A 81 -11.09 13.60 -9.98
C THR A 81 -10.19 14.78 -10.35
N ASP A 82 -8.90 14.66 -10.07
CA ASP A 82 -7.90 15.68 -10.36
C ASP A 82 -7.67 15.90 -11.87
N THR A 83 -7.92 14.87 -12.68
CA THR A 83 -7.86 14.95 -14.15
C THR A 83 -9.11 14.38 -14.81
N PRO A 84 -9.65 15.01 -15.86
CA PRO A 84 -10.77 14.45 -16.62
C PRO A 84 -10.44 13.12 -17.31
N ALA A 85 -9.16 12.80 -17.52
CA ALA A 85 -8.72 11.63 -18.29
C ALA A 85 -9.11 10.28 -17.66
N THR A 86 -9.32 10.24 -16.36
CA THR A 86 -9.73 9.05 -15.59
C THR A 86 -11.22 8.72 -15.79
N GLY A 87 -12.02 9.68 -16.25
CA GLY A 87 -13.45 9.52 -16.44
C GLY A 87 -14.31 9.60 -15.16
N TYR A 88 -13.74 9.86 -13.99
CA TYR A 88 -14.51 10.02 -12.76
C TYR A 88 -15.01 11.45 -12.59
N THR A 89 -16.30 11.63 -12.31
CA THR A 89 -16.90 12.92 -11.94
C THR A 89 -17.04 13.09 -10.43
N SER A 90 -16.95 11.98 -9.68
CA SER A 90 -16.82 11.95 -8.24
C SER A 90 -16.10 10.67 -7.82
N SER A 91 -15.12 10.78 -6.94
CA SER A 91 -14.50 9.67 -6.21
C SER A 91 -13.49 10.27 -5.23
N SER A 92 -13.80 10.22 -3.94
CA SER A 92 -12.95 10.83 -2.90
C SER A 92 -12.43 9.80 -1.88
N LEU A 93 -12.62 8.51 -2.16
CA LEU A 93 -12.32 7.41 -1.25
C LEU A 93 -11.70 6.27 -2.04
N GLU A 94 -10.60 5.74 -1.51
CA GLU A 94 -10.11 4.41 -1.81
C GLU A 94 -10.56 3.51 -0.66
N TRP A 95 -11.20 2.38 -0.99
CA TRP A 95 -11.65 1.39 -0.03
C TRP A 95 -11.14 0.02 -0.45
N ASP A 96 -10.17 -0.48 0.29
CA ASP A 96 -9.52 -1.74 0.00
C ASP A 96 -10.12 -2.87 0.81
N PHE A 97 -10.20 -4.04 0.19
CA PHE A 97 -10.59 -5.30 0.83
C PHE A 97 -9.55 -6.35 0.54
N TYR A 98 -9.09 -7.03 1.58
CA TYR A 98 -8.06 -8.04 1.43
C TYR A 98 -8.27 -9.23 2.35
N GLY A 99 -7.70 -10.35 1.94
CA GLY A 99 -7.69 -11.56 2.75
C GLY A 99 -6.72 -12.58 2.18
N GLY A 100 -6.33 -13.52 3.03
CA GLY A 100 -5.32 -14.48 2.67
C GLY A 100 -4.90 -15.37 3.82
N TYR A 101 -3.76 -16.00 3.63
CA TYR A 101 -3.10 -16.84 4.62
C TYR A 101 -1.67 -16.39 4.81
N ARG A 102 -1.28 -16.20 6.06
CA ARG A 102 0.10 -15.89 6.44
C ARG A 102 0.58 -16.79 7.57
N GLY A 103 1.89 -17.01 7.61
CA GLY A 103 2.51 -17.84 8.64
C GLY A 103 4.03 -17.77 8.62
N THR A 104 4.66 -18.62 9.43
CA THR A 104 6.11 -18.78 9.49
C THR A 104 6.53 -20.16 8.99
N PHE A 105 7.71 -20.24 8.39
CA PHE A 105 8.30 -21.53 8.00
C PHE A 105 8.90 -22.21 9.23
N GLY A 106 8.08 -23.01 9.92
CA GLY A 106 8.47 -23.70 11.14
C GLY A 106 8.97 -22.74 12.21
N ALA A 107 10.14 -23.04 12.78
CA ALA A 107 10.82 -22.22 13.79
C ALA A 107 11.83 -21.23 13.20
N SER A 108 11.82 -20.98 11.88
CA SER A 108 12.74 -20.02 11.26
C SER A 108 12.25 -18.57 11.36
N ASP A 109 13.15 -17.63 11.08
CA ASP A 109 12.83 -16.19 10.96
C ASP A 109 12.08 -15.84 9.66
N PHE A 110 11.78 -16.83 8.80
CA PHE A 110 11.11 -16.59 7.52
C PHE A 110 9.59 -16.70 7.67
N GLY A 111 8.89 -15.67 7.19
CA GLY A 111 7.44 -15.65 7.06
C GLY A 111 6.99 -15.66 5.60
N TYR A 112 5.72 -16.03 5.39
CA TYR A 112 5.04 -15.93 4.11
C TYR A 112 3.66 -15.29 4.29
N ASP A 113 3.17 -14.65 3.24
CA ASP A 113 1.79 -14.17 3.11
C ASP A 113 1.35 -14.36 1.66
N VAL A 114 0.21 -15.01 1.44
CA VAL A 114 -0.42 -15.14 0.13
C VAL A 114 -1.87 -14.71 0.23
N GLY A 115 -2.30 -13.87 -0.71
CA GLY A 115 -3.63 -13.28 -0.59
C GLY A 115 -4.14 -12.59 -1.84
N LEU A 116 -5.33 -12.03 -1.70
CA LEU A 116 -5.98 -11.17 -2.67
C LEU A 116 -6.17 -9.78 -2.06
N LEU A 117 -6.12 -8.76 -2.90
CA LEU A 117 -6.36 -7.37 -2.55
C LEU A 117 -7.19 -6.71 -3.66
N GLN A 118 -8.37 -6.24 -3.28
CA GLN A 118 -9.26 -5.45 -4.11
C GLN A 118 -9.13 -3.99 -3.73
N TYR A 119 -8.68 -3.17 -4.68
CA TYR A 119 -8.74 -1.72 -4.64
C TYR A 119 -10.07 -1.28 -5.22
N TYR A 120 -10.93 -0.65 -4.41
CA TYR A 120 -12.25 -0.22 -4.84
C TYR A 120 -12.43 1.29 -4.67
N TYR A 121 -12.92 1.93 -5.72
CA TYR A 121 -13.05 3.38 -5.82
C TYR A 121 -14.53 3.78 -5.96
N PRO A 122 -15.26 3.90 -4.85
CA PRO A 122 -16.67 4.30 -4.89
C PRO A 122 -16.82 5.74 -5.41
N GLY A 123 -17.80 5.93 -6.29
CA GLY A 123 -18.07 7.22 -6.92
C GLY A 123 -18.76 7.05 -8.26
N THR A 124 -18.82 8.15 -9.01
CA THR A 124 -19.45 8.18 -10.34
C THR A 124 -18.37 8.22 -11.41
N HIS A 125 -18.28 7.15 -12.19
CA HIS A 125 -17.54 7.12 -13.45
C HIS A 125 -18.47 7.50 -14.59
N SER A 126 -18.17 8.59 -15.28
CA SER A 126 -18.98 9.13 -16.37
C SER A 126 -19.12 8.12 -17.52
N THR A 127 -20.28 8.15 -18.17
CA THR A 127 -20.53 7.43 -19.43
C THR A 127 -20.12 8.25 -20.66
N PHE A 128 -19.85 9.55 -20.47
CA PHE A 128 -19.35 10.47 -21.49
C PHE A 128 -17.86 10.71 -21.27
N VAL A 129 -17.06 9.71 -21.60
CA VAL A 129 -15.59 9.72 -21.47
C VAL A 129 -14.95 9.31 -22.79
N ALA A 130 -13.65 9.58 -22.94
CA ALA A 130 -12.92 9.16 -24.14
C ALA A 130 -13.04 7.63 -24.33
N PRO A 131 -13.22 7.14 -25.56
CA PRO A 131 -13.24 5.70 -25.82
C PRO A 131 -12.01 5.01 -25.25
N GLY A 132 -12.21 3.95 -24.47
CA GLY A 132 -11.14 3.21 -23.82
C GLY A 132 -10.85 3.63 -22.37
N THR A 133 -11.44 4.72 -21.86
CA THR A 133 -11.38 5.04 -20.42
C THR A 133 -12.13 3.98 -19.61
N VAL A 134 -11.49 3.47 -18.57
CA VAL A 134 -12.00 2.37 -17.74
C VAL A 134 -11.90 2.72 -16.26
N LYS A 135 -12.78 2.12 -15.45
CA LYS A 135 -12.72 2.21 -13.98
C LYS A 135 -11.37 1.75 -13.45
N ALA A 136 -10.94 2.37 -12.36
CA ALA A 136 -9.67 2.11 -11.70
C ALA A 136 -9.69 0.92 -10.72
N ASP A 137 -10.87 0.36 -10.45
CA ASP A 137 -11.02 -0.81 -9.57
C ASP A 137 -10.08 -1.93 -10.00
N THR A 138 -9.25 -2.40 -9.08
CA THR A 138 -8.15 -3.34 -9.38
C THR A 138 -8.18 -4.50 -8.41
N LEU A 139 -8.14 -5.72 -8.95
CA LEU A 139 -7.97 -6.94 -8.16
C LEU A 139 -6.57 -7.49 -8.40
N GLU A 140 -5.79 -7.62 -7.34
CA GLU A 140 -4.48 -8.25 -7.35
C GLU A 140 -4.47 -9.54 -6.54
N ALA A 141 -3.76 -10.55 -7.04
CA ALA A 141 -3.23 -11.62 -6.21
C ALA A 141 -1.80 -11.27 -5.81
N TYR A 142 -1.36 -11.70 -4.64
CA TYR A 142 0.01 -11.45 -4.22
C TYR A 142 0.60 -12.59 -3.40
N GLY A 143 1.93 -12.63 -3.40
CA GLY A 143 2.75 -13.43 -2.49
C GLY A 143 3.84 -12.57 -1.89
N ALA A 144 4.13 -12.77 -0.61
CA ALA A 144 5.17 -12.06 0.10
C ALA A 144 6.00 -13.02 0.96
N LEU A 145 7.27 -12.65 1.14
CA LEU A 145 8.21 -13.27 2.05
C LEU A 145 8.72 -12.22 3.01
N THR A 146 8.88 -12.60 4.27
CA THR A 146 9.48 -11.74 5.30
C THR A 146 10.67 -12.46 5.92
N TRP A 147 11.70 -11.71 6.27
CA TRP A 147 12.84 -12.19 7.04
C TRP A 147 13.32 -11.09 7.97
N LYS A 148 13.06 -11.24 9.26
CA LYS A 148 13.36 -10.23 10.29
C LYS A 148 12.76 -8.87 9.90
N TRP A 149 13.60 -7.89 9.63
CA TRP A 149 13.25 -6.52 9.25
C TRP A 149 13.16 -6.31 7.73
N LEU A 150 13.37 -7.35 6.91
CA LEU A 150 13.24 -7.32 5.46
C LEU A 150 11.94 -7.98 4.99
N SER A 151 11.38 -7.47 3.91
CA SER A 151 10.27 -8.10 3.20
C SER A 151 10.39 -7.93 1.69
N ALA A 152 9.87 -8.90 0.95
CA ALA A 152 9.65 -8.81 -0.48
C ALA A 152 8.22 -9.24 -0.79
N LYS A 153 7.49 -8.45 -1.59
CA LYS A 153 6.12 -8.76 -2.02
C LYS A 153 6.01 -8.61 -3.53
N TYR A 154 5.35 -9.58 -4.17
CA TYR A 154 4.99 -9.53 -5.57
C TYR A 154 3.47 -9.53 -5.71
N SER A 155 2.93 -8.47 -6.28
CA SER A 155 1.52 -8.33 -6.63
C SER A 155 1.32 -8.49 -8.13
N TYR A 156 0.24 -9.17 -8.52
CA TYR A 156 -0.13 -9.45 -9.91
C TYR A 156 -1.61 -9.14 -10.15
N SER A 157 -1.87 -8.27 -11.12
CA SER A 157 -3.23 -7.85 -11.47
C SER A 157 -3.98 -8.92 -12.25
N LEU A 158 -5.13 -9.35 -11.71
CA LEU A 158 -6.01 -10.36 -12.31
C LEU A 158 -7.00 -9.75 -13.32
N GLY A 159 -7.26 -8.45 -13.20
CA GLY A 159 -8.12 -7.67 -14.10
C GLY A 159 -7.43 -7.28 -15.41
N SER A 160 -8.11 -6.51 -16.25
CA SER A 160 -7.57 -5.93 -17.50
C SER A 160 -7.61 -4.40 -17.52
N LYS A 161 -7.80 -3.79 -16.34
CA LYS A 161 -8.11 -2.37 -16.14
C LYS A 161 -7.31 -1.77 -14.96
N THR A 162 -6.13 -2.34 -14.71
CA THR A 162 -5.27 -2.04 -13.57
C THR A 162 -5.07 -0.54 -13.41
N PHE A 163 -5.58 0.01 -12.30
CA PHE A 163 -5.57 1.43 -11.94
C PHE A 163 -6.00 2.38 -13.07
N GLY A 164 -6.99 1.96 -13.87
CA GLY A 164 -7.55 2.78 -14.94
C GLY A 164 -6.81 2.65 -16.28
N VAL A 165 -5.74 1.85 -16.35
CA VAL A 165 -5.05 1.53 -17.61
C VAL A 165 -5.77 0.37 -18.29
N PRO A 166 -6.34 0.56 -19.50
CA PRO A 166 -7.02 -0.53 -20.21
C PRO A 166 -6.04 -1.55 -20.79
N SER A 167 -6.55 -2.75 -21.12
CA SER A 167 -5.77 -3.85 -21.69
C SER A 167 -4.53 -4.22 -20.87
N SER A 168 -4.62 -4.17 -19.54
CA SER A 168 -3.47 -4.25 -18.63
C SER A 168 -3.42 -5.52 -17.76
N ARG A 169 -3.92 -6.63 -18.31
CA ARG A 169 -3.87 -7.92 -17.60
C ARG A 169 -2.43 -8.39 -17.45
N GLY A 170 -2.08 -8.79 -16.24
CA GLY A 170 -0.74 -9.25 -15.91
C GLY A 170 0.25 -8.15 -15.54
N THR A 171 -0.20 -6.90 -15.47
CA THR A 171 0.51 -5.84 -14.75
C THR A 171 0.89 -6.31 -13.35
N TRP A 172 2.10 -6.00 -12.92
CA TRP A 172 2.63 -6.47 -11.64
C TRP A 172 3.45 -5.41 -10.91
N TYR A 173 3.62 -5.62 -9.62
CA TYR A 173 4.43 -4.80 -8.74
C TYR A 173 5.33 -5.66 -7.86
N LEU A 174 6.61 -5.29 -7.80
CA LEU A 174 7.56 -5.84 -6.84
C LEU A 174 7.85 -4.77 -5.78
N ASP A 175 7.70 -5.12 -4.51
CA ASP A 175 8.06 -4.33 -3.34
C ASP A 175 9.21 -5.04 -2.62
N ILE A 176 10.28 -4.31 -2.33
CA ILE A 176 11.35 -4.74 -1.42
C ILE A 176 11.47 -3.66 -0.34
N SER A 177 11.24 -4.05 0.91
CA SER A 177 11.19 -3.13 2.05
C SER A 177 12.09 -3.57 3.20
N ALA A 178 12.60 -2.58 3.92
CA ALA A 178 13.39 -2.74 5.14
C ALA A 178 12.84 -1.83 6.25
N ASN A 179 12.49 -2.42 7.39
CA ASN A 179 12.03 -1.73 8.61
C ASN A 179 13.02 -2.02 9.74
N TYR A 180 14.20 -1.42 9.66
CA TYR A 180 15.32 -1.73 10.56
C TYR A 180 15.20 -0.98 11.89
N PRO A 181 15.09 -1.67 13.04
CA PRO A 181 15.05 -1.01 14.34
C PRO A 181 16.42 -0.45 14.70
N LEU A 182 16.53 0.88 14.79
CA LEU A 182 17.74 1.57 15.23
C LEU A 182 17.84 1.59 16.76
N THR A 183 16.69 1.71 17.43
CA THR A 183 16.52 1.60 18.89
C THR A 183 15.16 0.95 19.19
N ASP A 184 14.84 0.79 20.47
CA ASP A 184 13.55 0.28 20.95
C ASP A 184 12.33 1.11 20.47
N LYS A 185 12.55 2.37 20.05
CA LYS A 185 11.48 3.28 19.61
C LYS A 185 11.68 3.84 18.21
N LEU A 186 12.91 3.92 17.73
CA LEU A 186 13.24 4.53 16.44
C LEU A 186 13.52 3.44 15.41
N SER A 187 12.83 3.50 14.27
CA SER A 187 13.06 2.58 13.14
C SER A 187 13.38 3.34 11.86
N LEU A 188 14.33 2.81 11.10
CA LEU A 188 14.62 3.20 9.73
C LEU A 188 13.70 2.45 8.78
N GLN A 189 13.09 3.19 7.85
CA GLN A 189 12.25 2.63 6.79
C GLN A 189 12.92 2.89 5.46
N ALA A 190 13.19 1.84 4.68
CA ALA A 190 13.66 1.94 3.31
C ALA A 190 12.81 1.05 2.40
N HIS A 191 12.58 1.48 1.18
CA HIS A 191 11.77 0.75 0.20
C HIS A 191 12.28 1.01 -1.22
N TYR A 192 12.22 -0.05 -2.03
CA TYR A 192 12.33 -0.03 -3.47
C TYR A 192 11.13 -0.77 -4.08
N GLY A 193 10.48 -0.13 -5.04
CA GLY A 193 9.35 -0.67 -5.76
C GLY A 193 9.56 -0.63 -7.27
N LYS A 194 8.97 -1.59 -7.98
CA LYS A 194 8.92 -1.60 -9.45
C LYS A 194 7.53 -1.97 -9.93
N GLN A 195 6.89 -1.04 -10.62
CA GLN A 195 5.60 -1.21 -11.27
C GLN A 195 5.80 -1.43 -12.76
N LYS A 196 5.37 -2.60 -13.27
CA LYS A 196 5.43 -2.91 -14.69
C LYS A 196 4.04 -3.13 -15.25
N PHE A 197 3.64 -2.30 -16.21
CA PHE A 197 2.38 -2.44 -16.91
C PHE A 197 2.50 -3.34 -18.13
N GLU A 198 1.61 -4.32 -18.23
CA GLU A 198 1.55 -5.24 -19.36
C GLU A 198 0.46 -4.83 -20.36
N GLY A 199 0.53 -5.41 -21.56
CA GLY A 199 -0.44 -5.20 -22.63
C GLY A 199 -0.28 -3.88 -23.39
N ALA A 200 -1.26 -3.57 -24.24
CA ALA A 200 -1.17 -2.46 -25.18
C ALA A 200 -2.54 -1.88 -25.54
N VAL A 201 -2.54 -0.60 -25.89
CA VAL A 201 -3.72 0.16 -26.32
C VAL A 201 -3.41 0.79 -27.66
N ALA A 202 -4.24 0.53 -28.67
CA ALA A 202 -4.06 1.03 -30.04
C ALA A 202 -2.63 0.79 -30.60
N GLY A 203 -2.02 -0.35 -30.26
CA GLY A 203 -0.66 -0.71 -30.71
C GLY A 203 0.47 -0.08 -29.91
N VAL A 204 0.18 0.75 -28.90
CA VAL A 204 1.17 1.32 -27.99
C VAL A 204 1.24 0.48 -26.72
N SER A 205 2.44 0.01 -26.37
CA SER A 205 2.67 -0.77 -25.14
C SER A 205 2.39 0.07 -23.90
N ASN A 206 1.62 -0.46 -22.95
CA ASN A 206 1.37 0.20 -21.66
C ASN A 206 2.66 0.44 -20.88
N ASP A 207 3.63 -0.46 -21.02
CA ASP A 207 4.95 -0.34 -20.39
C ASP A 207 5.70 0.94 -20.83
N SER A 208 5.44 1.45 -22.04
CA SER A 208 6.16 2.60 -22.58
C SER A 208 5.76 3.96 -21.98
N PHE A 209 4.66 3.99 -21.21
CA PHE A 209 4.14 5.21 -20.61
C PHE A 209 3.63 5.05 -19.18
N ALA A 210 3.37 3.85 -18.66
CA ALA A 210 2.81 3.66 -17.32
C ALA A 210 3.78 2.97 -16.35
N SER A 211 4.85 2.33 -16.80
CA SER A 211 5.80 1.66 -15.90
C SER A 211 6.74 2.65 -15.20
N TYR A 212 7.13 2.34 -13.96
CA TYR A 212 8.04 3.19 -13.19
C TYR A 212 8.64 2.42 -12.01
N GLU A 213 9.65 3.02 -11.39
CA GLU A 213 10.26 2.54 -10.15
C GLU A 213 10.05 3.57 -9.06
N ASP A 214 9.95 3.15 -7.80
CA ASP A 214 9.79 4.07 -6.69
C ASP A 214 10.68 3.74 -5.49
N TYR A 215 11.00 4.78 -4.73
CA TYR A 215 11.94 4.70 -3.62
C TYR A 215 11.39 5.47 -2.44
N LYS A 216 11.60 4.95 -1.24
CA LYS A 216 11.28 5.65 0.00
C LYS A 216 12.38 5.45 1.03
N LEU A 217 12.66 6.52 1.77
CA LEU A 217 13.55 6.50 2.93
C LEU A 217 12.95 7.37 4.03
N GLY A 218 12.86 6.85 5.25
CA GLY A 218 12.23 7.57 6.34
C GLY A 218 12.52 6.99 7.72
N LEU A 219 11.93 7.63 8.73
CA LEU A 219 12.04 7.25 10.12
C LEU A 219 10.64 7.20 10.75
N SER A 220 10.43 6.26 11.66
CA SER A 220 9.30 6.25 12.59
C SER A 220 9.78 6.19 14.03
N TYR A 221 9.02 6.83 14.90
CA TYR A 221 9.24 6.87 16.33
C TYR A 221 7.99 6.43 17.09
N ALA A 222 8.11 5.37 17.88
CA ALA A 222 7.05 4.86 18.74
C ALA A 222 6.86 5.75 19.99
N LEU A 223 5.63 6.19 20.21
CA LEU A 223 5.18 6.98 21.35
C LEU A 223 4.32 6.13 22.30
N PRO A 224 4.13 6.57 23.55
CA PRO A 224 3.21 5.89 24.48
C PRO A 224 1.79 5.79 23.92
N LYS A 225 1.01 4.83 24.46
CA LYS A 225 -0.39 4.59 24.07
C LYS A 225 -0.57 4.24 22.59
N ASP A 226 0.39 3.48 22.05
CA ASP A 226 0.34 2.89 20.70
C ASP A 226 0.25 3.94 19.59
N PHE A 227 0.79 5.14 19.86
CA PHE A 227 1.00 6.15 18.85
C PHE A 227 2.35 5.96 18.17
N THR A 228 2.41 6.29 16.89
CA THR A 228 3.65 6.39 16.12
C THR A 228 3.64 7.71 15.37
N VAL A 229 4.77 8.41 15.38
CA VAL A 229 5.00 9.55 14.50
C VAL A 229 6.14 9.23 13.56
N GLY A 230 6.18 9.87 12.40
CA GLY A 230 7.28 9.65 11.48
C GLY A 230 7.25 10.59 10.30
N GLY A 231 8.26 10.42 9.46
CA GLY A 231 8.32 11.08 8.19
C GLY A 231 9.21 10.33 7.21
N TYR A 232 8.92 10.48 5.93
CA TYR A 232 9.65 9.81 4.87
C TYR A 232 9.70 10.69 3.63
N TYR A 233 10.82 10.56 2.91
CA TYR A 233 10.99 11.07 1.57
C TYR A 233 10.60 9.97 0.57
N THR A 234 9.97 10.36 -0.53
CA THR A 234 9.59 9.44 -1.62
C THR A 234 9.84 10.09 -2.97
N THR A 235 10.26 9.28 -3.94
CA THR A 235 10.44 9.66 -5.34
C THR A 235 10.06 8.50 -6.25
N ALA A 236 9.49 8.82 -7.42
CA ALA A 236 9.27 7.85 -8.49
C ALA A 236 10.17 8.19 -9.68
N LYS A 237 10.95 7.19 -10.11
CA LYS A 237 11.80 7.26 -11.29
C LYS A 237 11.02 6.83 -12.52
N MET A 238 10.98 7.73 -13.50
CA MET A 238 10.29 7.56 -14.79
C MET A 238 11.28 7.84 -15.91
N ASP A 239 11.47 6.87 -16.81
CA ASP A 239 12.58 6.86 -17.76
C ASP A 239 12.32 7.69 -19.04
N SER A 240 11.08 8.11 -19.30
CA SER A 240 10.74 8.88 -20.51
C SER A 240 9.80 10.05 -20.23
N ALA A 241 9.69 10.97 -21.19
CA ALA A 241 8.72 12.06 -21.14
C ALA A 241 7.26 11.55 -21.18
N LEU A 242 7.01 10.43 -21.85
CA LEU A 242 5.68 9.81 -21.89
C LEU A 242 5.28 9.28 -20.51
N HIS A 243 6.21 8.64 -19.79
CA HIS A 243 5.97 8.22 -18.40
C HIS A 243 5.61 9.40 -17.50
N LYS A 244 6.41 10.48 -17.58
CA LYS A 244 6.16 11.68 -16.78
C LYS A 244 4.83 12.34 -17.13
N ALA A 245 4.49 12.41 -18.41
CA ALA A 245 3.22 12.97 -18.87
C ALA A 245 2.02 12.17 -18.37
N PHE A 246 2.09 10.84 -18.38
CA PHE A 246 1.04 9.97 -17.86
C PHE A 246 0.76 10.21 -16.37
N TYR A 247 1.81 10.47 -15.59
CA TYR A 247 1.71 10.76 -14.15
C TYR A 247 1.74 12.26 -13.82
N THR A 248 1.33 13.14 -14.75
CA THR A 248 1.19 14.57 -14.50
C THR A 248 -0.27 14.96 -14.46
N ASN A 249 -0.69 15.52 -13.33
CA ASN A 249 -2.02 16.10 -13.20
C ASN A 249 -2.17 17.26 -14.19
N THR A 250 -3.15 17.15 -15.08
CA THR A 250 -3.40 18.14 -16.13
C THR A 250 -4.02 19.45 -15.60
N ALA A 251 -4.66 19.42 -14.43
CA ALA A 251 -5.31 20.60 -13.86
C ALA A 251 -4.30 21.62 -13.30
N ASP A 252 -3.21 21.14 -12.69
CA ASP A 252 -2.21 21.99 -12.03
C ASP A 252 -0.77 21.74 -12.50
N SER A 253 -0.58 20.90 -13.52
CA SER A 253 0.73 20.48 -14.08
C SER A 253 1.66 19.81 -13.07
N ARG A 254 1.12 19.25 -11.98
CA ARG A 254 1.91 18.59 -10.94
C ARG A 254 2.15 17.12 -11.28
N MET A 255 3.42 16.71 -11.32
CA MET A 255 3.78 15.30 -11.44
C MET A 255 3.55 14.58 -10.09
N VAL A 256 2.69 13.56 -10.08
CA VAL A 256 2.27 12.87 -8.84
C VAL A 256 3.38 12.01 -8.23
N GLY A 257 4.34 11.56 -9.04
CA GLY A 257 5.54 10.84 -8.60
C GLY A 257 6.74 11.74 -8.27
N LYS A 258 6.58 13.07 -8.28
CA LYS A 258 7.67 13.99 -7.97
C LYS A 258 8.04 13.90 -6.50
N ASP A 259 9.35 13.95 -6.25
CA ASP A 259 9.99 14.07 -4.94
C ASP A 259 9.16 14.85 -3.94
N THR A 260 8.90 14.21 -2.80
CA THR A 260 8.03 14.75 -1.77
C THR A 260 8.40 14.21 -0.40
N PHE A 261 8.20 15.03 0.62
CA PHE A 261 8.34 14.63 2.01
C PHE A 261 6.97 14.50 2.64
N THR A 262 6.74 13.42 3.37
CA THR A 262 5.48 13.14 4.07
C THR A 262 5.75 12.98 5.55
N VAL A 263 4.91 13.58 6.38
CA VAL A 263 4.90 13.36 7.83
C VAL A 263 3.57 12.74 8.25
N PHE A 264 3.58 12.00 9.36
CA PHE A 264 2.37 11.35 9.85
C PHE A 264 2.36 11.19 11.36
N VAL A 265 1.14 11.01 11.87
CA VAL A 265 0.83 10.44 13.18
C VAL A 265 -0.17 9.32 12.99
N GLN A 266 0.07 8.16 13.59
CA GLN A 266 -0.78 6.98 13.52
C GLN A 266 -1.00 6.41 14.92
N LYS A 267 -2.17 5.81 15.13
CA LYS A 267 -2.52 5.01 16.31
C LYS A 267 -2.92 3.61 15.86
N THR A 268 -2.48 2.61 16.62
CA THR A 268 -2.95 1.22 16.51
C THR A 268 -3.78 0.88 17.75
N PHE A 269 -4.78 0.01 17.62
CA PHE A 269 -5.65 -0.43 18.72
C PHE A 269 -6.26 -1.82 18.48
#